data_AF-A0A450UST2-F1
#
_entry.id   AF-A0A450UST2-F1
#
_cell.length_a   1.000
_cell.length_b   1.000
_cell.length_c   1.000
_cell.angle_alpha   90.00
_cell.angle_beta   90.00
_cell.angle_gamma   90.00
#
_symmetry.space_group_name_H-M   'P 1'
#
loop_
_entity.id
_entity.type
_entity.pdbx_description
1 polymer ?
#
loop_
_entity_poly.entity_id
_entity_poly.type
_entity_poly.pdbx_seq_one_letter_code
_entity_poly.pdbx_strand_id
1 'polypeptide(L)'
;MELSSRTELAARCRAVADEIESGPLQEMIQRANDAVRIIERSFSGSWIGYHAHVYYPNFQSPPPGDQFSPEWGLQKTFFGEGTSQNWREVPYEQAEAAHEEGFHHPGK
;
A
#
# COMPACT_ATOMS: atom_id res chain seq x y z
N MET A 1 48.95 1.99 -13.64
CA MET A 1 48.24 2.96 -12.78
C MET A 1 46.76 3.10 -13.18
N GLU A 2 46.43 3.14 -14.47
CA GLU A 2 45.05 3.33 -14.99
C GLU A 2 44.11 2.13 -14.73
N LEU A 3 44.60 0.89 -14.85
CA LEU A 3 43.80 -0.32 -14.61
C LEU A 3 43.36 -0.49 -13.15
N SER A 4 44.23 -0.19 -12.17
CA SER A 4 43.93 -0.32 -10.74
C SER A 4 42.83 0.66 -10.28
N SER A 5 42.82 1.88 -10.83
CA SER A 5 41.79 2.88 -10.56
C SER A 5 40.41 2.46 -11.10
N ARG A 6 40.38 1.83 -12.28
CA ARG A 6 39.13 1.33 -12.89
C ARG A 6 38.56 0.14 -12.14
N THR A 7 39.41 -0.78 -11.66
CA THR A 7 38.96 -1.91 -10.84
C THR A 7 38.46 -1.47 -9.48
N GLU A 8 39.11 -0.47 -8.87
CA GLU A 8 38.67 0.10 -7.59
C GLU A 8 37.32 0.82 -7.73
N LEU A 9 37.13 1.62 -8.78
CA LEU A 9 35.85 2.25 -9.08
C LEU A 9 34.75 1.21 -9.29
N ALA A 10 35.02 0.16 -10.08
CA ALA A 10 34.06 -0.91 -10.33
C ALA A 10 33.67 -1.65 -9.03
N ALA A 11 34.63 -1.91 -8.14
CA ALA A 11 34.37 -2.53 -6.85
C ALA A 11 33.50 -1.64 -5.96
N ARG A 12 33.76 -0.33 -5.93
CA ARG A 12 32.92 0.64 -5.18
C ARG A 12 31.51 0.73 -5.74
N CYS A 13 31.35 0.79 -7.06
CA CYS A 13 30.03 0.79 -7.68
C CYS A 13 29.25 -0.50 -7.35
N ARG A 14 29.92 -1.66 -7.35
CA ARG A 14 29.29 -2.92 -6.98
C ARG A 14 28.87 -2.95 -5.51
N ALA A 15 29.74 -2.52 -4.59
CA ALA A 15 29.39 -2.45 -3.18
C ALA A 15 28.16 -1.57 -2.90
N VAL A 16 28.06 -0.41 -3.58
CA VAL A 16 26.88 0.46 -3.48
C VAL A 16 25.64 -0.19 -4.09
N ALA A 17 25.77 -0.87 -5.23
CA ALA A 17 24.66 -1.61 -5.83
C ALA A 17 24.15 -2.71 -4.89
N ASP A 18 25.05 -3.50 -4.30
CA ASP A 18 24.71 -4.56 -3.37
C ASP A 18 24.01 -3.99 -2.11
N GLU A 19 24.46 -2.84 -1.59
CA GLU A 19 23.81 -2.13 -0.47
C GLU A 19 22.41 -1.62 -0.83
N ILE A 20 22.20 -1.15 -2.06
CA ILE A 20 20.87 -0.71 -2.52
C ILE A 20 19.95 -1.91 -2.71
N GLU A 21 20.45 -3.01 -3.28
CA GLU A 21 19.63 -4.19 -3.62
C GLU A 21 19.31 -5.06 -2.41
N SER A 22 20.17 -5.08 -1.39
CA SER A 22 20.07 -6.02 -0.27
C SER A 22 20.33 -5.42 1.11
N GLY A 23 20.64 -4.13 1.18
CA GLY A 23 20.92 -3.44 2.44
C GLY A 23 19.68 -2.88 3.14
N PRO A 24 19.89 -2.09 4.21
CA PRO A 24 18.82 -1.58 5.07
C PRO A 24 17.77 -0.73 4.32
N LEU A 25 18.18 -0.04 3.26
CA LEU A 25 17.26 0.74 2.43
C LEU A 25 16.22 -0.15 1.77
N GLN A 26 16.63 -1.31 1.22
CA GLN A 26 15.71 -2.26 0.62
C GLN A 26 14.72 -2.81 1.65
N GLU A 27 15.18 -3.10 2.86
CA GLU A 27 14.30 -3.54 3.95
C GLU A 27 13.27 -2.45 4.35
N MET A 28 13.68 -1.18 4.35
CA MET A 28 12.77 -0.05 4.58
C MET A 28 11.73 0.08 3.47
N ILE A 29 12.16 -0.01 2.21
CA ILE A 29 11.28 0.02 1.03
C ILE A 29 10.29 -1.16 1.08
N GLN A 30 10.75 -2.36 1.42
CA GLN A 30 9.90 -3.54 1.49
C GLN A 30 8.82 -3.38 2.58
N ARG A 31 9.19 -2.89 3.76
CA ARG A 31 8.23 -2.58 4.83
C ARG A 31 7.20 -1.53 4.41
N ALA A 32 7.63 -0.46 3.74
CA ALA A 32 6.71 0.56 3.23
C ALA A 32 5.75 -0.03 2.17
N ASN A 33 6.25 -0.87 1.26
CA ASN A 33 5.43 -1.55 0.26
C ASN A 33 4.40 -2.48 0.91
N ASP A 34 4.78 -3.23 1.94
CA ASP A 34 3.86 -4.15 2.62
C ASP A 34 2.77 -3.40 3.39
N ALA A 35 3.12 -2.28 4.03
CA ALA A 35 2.15 -1.37 4.62
C ALA A 35 1.16 -0.81 3.60
N VAL A 36 1.65 -0.33 2.45
CA VAL A 36 0.80 0.19 1.37
C VAL A 36 -0.14 -0.89 0.85
N ARG A 37 0.35 -2.11 0.61
CA ARG A 37 -0.47 -3.25 0.13
C ARG A 37 -1.60 -3.63 1.08
N ILE A 38 -1.39 -3.50 2.40
CA ILE A 38 -2.43 -3.76 3.41
C ILE A 38 -3.60 -2.81 3.24
N ILE A 39 -3.32 -1.53 2.99
CA ILE A 39 -4.35 -0.50 2.85
C ILE A 39 -4.97 -0.56 1.44
N GLU A 40 -4.13 -0.67 0.41
CA GLU A 40 -4.50 -0.70 -1.01
C GLU A 40 -5.54 -1.77 -1.32
N ARG A 41 -5.38 -2.99 -0.78
CA ARG A 41 -6.28 -4.11 -1.07
C ARG A 41 -7.73 -3.90 -0.64
N SER A 42 -7.96 -2.94 0.27
CA SER A 42 -9.27 -2.58 0.78
C SER A 42 -9.76 -1.24 0.23
N PHE A 43 -8.91 -0.51 -0.49
CA PHE A 43 -9.23 0.82 -0.97
C PHE A 43 -10.27 0.78 -2.09
N SER A 44 -11.16 1.78 -2.12
CA SER A 44 -12.18 1.96 -3.17
C SER A 44 -11.61 2.08 -4.58
N GLY A 45 -10.32 2.42 -4.71
CA GLY A 45 -9.64 2.69 -5.97
C GLY A 45 -9.86 4.11 -6.50
N SER A 46 -10.60 4.97 -5.78
CA SER A 46 -10.97 6.31 -6.21
C SER A 46 -10.40 7.39 -5.31
N TRP A 47 -9.66 8.33 -5.90
CA TRP A 47 -9.01 9.44 -5.18
C TRP A 47 -9.83 10.74 -5.14
N ILE A 48 -11.07 10.72 -5.60
CA ILE A 48 -11.89 11.93 -5.74
C ILE A 48 -12.63 12.23 -4.44
N GLY A 49 -12.27 13.33 -3.77
CA GLY A 49 -12.96 13.80 -2.56
C GLY A 49 -13.03 12.73 -1.48
N TYR A 50 -14.22 12.53 -0.88
CA TYR A 50 -14.40 11.55 0.19
C TYR A 50 -14.15 10.09 -0.25
N HIS A 51 -14.16 9.79 -1.56
CA HIS A 51 -13.89 8.43 -2.04
C HIS A 51 -12.47 7.97 -1.68
N ALA A 52 -11.53 8.92 -1.54
CA ALA A 52 -10.17 8.66 -1.09
C ALA A 52 -10.12 8.07 0.33
N HIS A 53 -11.21 8.20 1.08
CA HIS A 53 -11.37 7.71 2.43
C HIS A 53 -12.27 6.47 2.50
N VAL A 54 -12.66 5.87 1.37
CA VAL A 54 -13.54 4.69 1.37
C VAL A 54 -12.72 3.41 1.28
N TYR A 55 -12.93 2.54 2.27
CA TYR A 55 -12.26 1.24 2.37
C TYR A 55 -13.23 0.12 2.75
N TYR A 56 -12.80 -1.10 2.46
CA TYR A 56 -13.44 -2.31 2.94
C TYR A 56 -13.12 -2.55 4.42
N PRO A 57 -14.06 -3.07 5.23
CA PRO A 57 -13.87 -3.21 6.67
C PRO A 57 -12.61 -3.98 7.07
N ASN A 58 -11.96 -3.53 8.14
CA ASN A 58 -10.74 -4.12 8.70
C ASN A 58 -9.56 -4.22 7.70
N PHE A 59 -9.54 -3.35 6.69
CA PHE A 59 -8.54 -3.37 5.61
C PHE A 59 -8.41 -4.74 4.95
N GLN A 60 -9.52 -5.46 4.79
CA GLN A 60 -9.57 -6.74 4.08
C GLN A 60 -9.86 -6.54 2.60
N SER A 61 -9.49 -7.51 1.77
CA SER A 61 -9.91 -7.50 0.37
C SER A 61 -11.41 -7.78 0.26
N PRO A 62 -12.15 -7.03 -0.58
CA PRO A 62 -13.55 -7.33 -0.82
C PRO A 62 -13.69 -8.72 -1.48
N PRO A 63 -14.71 -9.52 -1.10
CA PRO A 63 -15.01 -10.76 -1.79
C PRO A 63 -15.52 -10.47 -3.22
N PRO A 64 -15.44 -11.44 -4.14
CA PRO A 64 -15.97 -11.29 -5.48
C PRO A 64 -17.44 -10.85 -5.50
N GLY A 65 -17.76 -9.81 -6.27
CA GLY A 65 -19.11 -9.25 -6.38
C GLY A 65 -19.45 -8.17 -5.34
N ASP A 66 -18.59 -7.96 -4.34
CA ASP A 66 -18.71 -6.84 -3.39
C ASP A 66 -17.87 -5.67 -3.92
N GLN A 67 -18.51 -4.65 -4.50
CA GLN A 67 -17.82 -3.62 -5.28
C GLN A 67 -18.18 -2.21 -4.81
N PHE A 68 -17.19 -1.33 -4.89
CA PHE A 68 -17.38 0.11 -4.80
C PHE A 68 -17.77 0.66 -6.17
N SER A 69 -18.73 1.58 -6.21
CA SER A 69 -19.12 2.31 -7.42
C SER A 69 -18.41 3.68 -7.45
N PRO A 70 -17.43 3.92 -8.33
CA PRO A 70 -16.76 5.22 -8.42
C PRO A 70 -17.69 6.35 -8.91
N GLU A 71 -18.73 6.00 -9.66
CA GLU A 71 -19.71 6.96 -10.20
C GLU A 71 -20.62 7.52 -9.09
N TRP A 72 -21.04 6.67 -8.16
CA TRP A 72 -22.05 7.02 -7.16
C TRP A 72 -21.51 7.09 -5.73
N GLY A 73 -20.30 6.58 -5.50
CA GLY A 73 -19.72 6.45 -4.17
C GLY A 73 -20.63 5.65 -3.24
N LEU A 74 -20.76 6.10 -1.99
CA LEU A 74 -21.65 5.47 -0.99
C LEU A 74 -23.12 5.93 -1.09
N GLN A 75 -23.49 6.70 -2.11
CA GLN A 75 -24.87 7.17 -2.26
C GLN A 75 -25.80 6.02 -2.67
N LYS A 76 -27.05 6.07 -2.18
CA LYS A 76 -28.09 5.13 -2.62
C LYS A 76 -28.50 5.47 -4.04
N THR A 77 -28.32 4.52 -4.96
CA THR A 77 -28.83 4.62 -6.32
C THR A 77 -30.26 4.09 -6.39
N PHE A 78 -31.12 4.81 -7.13
CA PHE A 78 -32.49 4.34 -7.44
C PHE A 78 -32.53 3.49 -8.71
N PHE A 79 -31.50 3.57 -9.56
CA PHE A 79 -31.36 2.86 -10.82
C PHE A 79 -29.92 2.37 -10.95
N GLY A 80 -29.70 1.05 -11.04
CA GLY A 80 -28.38 0.42 -11.23
C GLY A 80 -27.75 -0.19 -9.97
N GLU A 81 -26.62 -0.90 -10.17
CA GLU A 81 -25.80 -1.48 -9.10
C GLU A 81 -24.92 -0.37 -8.48
N GLY A 82 -25.34 0.14 -7.32
CA GLY A 82 -24.53 1.07 -6.51
C GLY A 82 -23.41 0.36 -5.74
N THR A 83 -22.79 1.05 -4.81
CA THR A 83 -21.81 0.44 -3.91
C THR A 83 -22.46 -0.61 -3.01
N SER A 84 -21.82 -1.77 -2.91
CA SER A 84 -22.20 -2.83 -1.98
C SER A 84 -22.15 -2.37 -0.52
N GLN A 85 -22.96 -2.95 0.36
CA GLN A 85 -23.23 -2.39 1.69
C GLN A 85 -22.04 -2.39 2.66
N ASN A 86 -20.99 -3.14 2.37
CA ASN A 86 -19.87 -3.33 3.29
C ASN A 86 -18.85 -2.18 3.26
N TRP A 87 -18.80 -1.42 2.17
CA TRP A 87 -17.87 -0.31 2.01
C TRP A 87 -18.19 0.85 2.94
N ARG A 88 -17.16 1.44 3.54
CA ARG A 88 -17.32 2.52 4.52
C ARG A 88 -16.29 3.59 4.31
N GLU A 89 -16.69 4.82 4.58
CA GLU A 89 -15.74 5.89 4.82
C GLU A 89 -15.00 5.61 6.14
N VAL A 90 -13.68 5.70 6.09
CA VAL A 90 -12.76 5.48 7.20
C VAL A 90 -12.07 6.81 7.48
N PRO A 91 -12.20 7.36 8.70
CA PRO A 91 -11.48 8.56 9.11
C PRO A 91 -9.97 8.38 8.95
N TYR A 92 -9.29 9.47 8.65
CA TYR A 92 -7.84 9.47 8.41
C TYR A 92 -7.06 8.85 9.57
N GLU A 93 -7.43 9.17 10.81
CA GLU A 93 -6.80 8.67 12.03
C GLU A 93 -6.93 7.15 12.17
N GLN A 94 -8.05 6.58 11.69
CA GLN A 94 -8.27 5.13 11.72
C GLN A 94 -7.46 4.43 10.61
N ALA A 95 -7.25 5.09 9.47
CA ALA A 95 -6.37 4.59 8.42
C ALA A 95 -4.90 4.58 8.85
N GLU A 96 -4.45 5.61 9.59
CA GLU A 96 -3.10 5.65 10.16
C GLU A 96 -2.88 4.55 11.21
N ALA A 97 -3.82 4.38 12.16
CA ALA A 97 -3.68 3.39 13.23
C ALA A 97 -3.61 1.94 12.72
N ALA A 98 -4.27 1.63 11.61
CA ALA A 98 -4.24 0.29 11.01
C ALA A 98 -2.86 -0.14 10.52
N HIS A 99 -1.97 0.82 10.24
CA HIS A 99 -0.57 0.54 9.97
C HIS A 99 0.10 -0.05 11.23
N GLU A 100 -0.12 0.53 12.41
CA GLU A 100 0.62 0.17 13.63
C GLU A 100 0.33 -1.27 14.12
N GLU A 101 -0.90 -1.76 13.97
CA GLU A 101 -1.28 -3.11 14.38
C GLU A 101 -0.76 -4.22 13.44
N GLY A 102 -0.56 -3.91 12.16
CA GLY A 102 -0.01 -4.86 11.17
C GLY A 102 1.50 -5.13 11.32
N PHE A 103 2.24 -4.24 12.00
CA PHE A 103 3.68 -4.39 12.26
C PHE A 103 4.01 -5.16 13.54
N HIS A 104 3.02 -5.46 14.39
CA HIS A 104 3.18 -6.39 15.52
C HIS A 104 3.03 -7.85 15.06
N HIS A 105 3.95 -8.31 14.21
CA HIS A 105 4.18 -9.75 14.09
C HIS A 105 5.05 -10.18 15.28
N PRO A 106 4.59 -11.08 16.17
CA PRO A 106 5.47 -11.67 17.17
C PRO A 106 6.55 -12.46 16.44
N GLY A 107 7.80 -12.20 16.81
CA GLY A 107 8.96 -12.82 16.20
C GLY A 107 8.84 -14.35 16.10
N LYS A 108 9.32 -14.87 14.98
CA LYS A 108 9.90 -16.21 14.91
C LYS A 108 11.38 -16.07 14.69
#